data_AF-A0A1E5K351-F1
#
_entry.id   AF-A0A1E5K351-F1
#
_cell.length_a   1.000
_cell.length_b   1.000
_cell.length_c   1.000
_cell.angle_alpha   90.00
_cell.angle_beta   90.00
_cell.angle_gamma   90.00
#
_symmetry.space_group_name_H-M   'P 1'
#
loop_
_entity.id
_entity.type
_entity.pdbx_description
1 polymer ?
#
loop_
_entity_poly.entity_id
_entity_poly.type
_entity_poly.pdbx_seq_one_letter_code
_entity_poly.pdbx_strand_id
1 'polypeptide(L)' 'MKTNPIIEVPATRLERGIHIITYTFLGLLYLFVTLQYSSLPDQIPAHYNFNGEITRTMSKGGMDISNNHYYLFFRFFFYV' A
#
# COMPACT_ATOMS: atom_id res chain seq x y z
N MET A 1 -16.65 27.44 -22.59
CA MET A 1 -17.37 26.63 -21.58
C MET A 1 -16.34 25.85 -20.78
N LYS A 2 -16.42 25.86 -19.43
CA LYS A 2 -15.50 25.09 -18.57
C LYS A 2 -16.02 23.65 -18.53
N THR A 3 -15.31 22.73 -19.17
CA THR A 3 -15.84 21.43 -19.64
C THR A 3 -16.03 20.36 -18.57
N ASN A 4 -15.74 20.62 -17.29
CA ASN A 4 -15.98 19.68 -16.19
C ASN A 4 -16.25 20.44 -14.88
N PRO A 5 -17.51 20.71 -14.52
CA PRO A 5 -17.82 21.28 -13.21
C PRO A 5 -17.55 20.24 -12.10
N ILE A 6 -16.72 20.60 -11.12
CA ILE A 6 -16.51 19.79 -9.93
C ILE A 6 -17.71 20.02 -9.01
N ILE A 7 -18.45 18.97 -8.69
CA ILE A 7 -19.59 19.03 -7.77
C ILE A 7 -19.11 18.51 -6.42
N GLU A 8 -19.14 19.38 -5.40
CA GLU A 8 -18.84 18.98 -4.03
C GLU A 8 -20.07 18.29 -3.42
N VAL A 9 -20.00 16.96 -3.31
CA VAL A 9 -21.05 16.18 -2.65
C VAL A 9 -20.61 15.93 -1.20
N PRO A 10 -21.41 16.34 -0.20
CA PRO A 10 -21.06 16.11 1.19
C PRO A 10 -21.06 14.61 1.49
N ALA A 11 -20.02 14.12 2.15
CA ALA A 11 -19.91 12.71 2.50
C ALA A 11 -21.08 12.27 3.40
N THR A 12 -21.67 11.13 3.06
CA THR A 12 -22.73 10.53 3.88
C THR A 12 -22.17 9.99 5.21
N ARG A 13 -23.04 9.73 6.19
CA ARG A 13 -22.61 9.15 7.48
C ARG A 13 -21.89 7.81 7.31
N LEU A 14 -22.36 6.99 6.35
CA LEU A 14 -21.74 5.72 6.01
C LEU A 14 -20.35 5.93 5.41
N GLU A 15 -20.22 6.81 4.42
CA GLU A 15 -18.93 7.14 3.79
C GLU A 15 -17.92 7.66 4.82
N ARG A 16 -18.34 8.55 5.72
CA ARG A 16 -17.49 9.03 6.80
C ARG A 16 -17.03 7.87 7.71
N GLY A 17 -17.93 6.94 8.03
CA GLY A 17 -17.59 5.73 8.78
C GLY A 17 -16.56 4.87 8.04
N ILE A 18 -16.79 4.61 6.75
CA ILE A 18 -15.86 3.85 5.90
C ILE A 18 -14.50 4.54 5.86
N HIS A 19 -14.44 5.86 5.65
CA HIS A 19 -13.17 6.60 5.64
C HIS A 19 -12.39 6.46 6.95
N ILE A 20 -13.05 6.60 8.10
CA ILE A 20 -12.40 6.41 9.41
C ILE A 20 -11.84 4.99 9.53
N ILE A 21 -12.62 3.98 9.16
CA ILE A 21 -12.20 2.59 9.19
C ILE A 21 -10.98 2.38 8.27
N THR A 22 -11.06 2.85 7.02
CA THR A 22 -9.97 2.75 6.05
C THR A 22 -8.70 3.41 6.56
N TYR A 23 -8.76 4.65 7.06
CA TYR A 23 -7.59 5.33 7.59
C TYR A 23 -7.02 4.66 8.84
N THR A 24 -7.89 4.10 9.69
CA THR A 24 -7.45 3.33 10.87
C THR A 24 -6.69 2.08 10.45
N PHE A 25 -7.26 1.27 9.56
CA PHE A 25 -6.59 0.05 9.06
C PHE A 25 -5.30 0.38 8.30
N LEU A 26 -5.29 1.45 7.51
CA LEU A 26 -4.10 1.91 6.81
C LEU A 26 -3.00 2.32 7.80
N GLY A 27 -3.35 3.07 8.84
CA GLY A 27 -2.41 3.43 9.90
C GLY A 27 -1.87 2.22 10.66
N LEU A 28 -2.73 1.26 11.00
CA LEU A 28 -2.33 0.01 11.65
C LEU A 28 -1.42 -0.84 10.76
N LEU A 29 -1.67 -0.88 9.45
CA LEU A 29 -0.81 -1.56 8.49
C LEU A 29 0.60 -0.95 8.49
N TYR A 30 0.72 0.38 8.40
CA TYR A 30 2.02 1.06 8.45
C TYR A 30 2.73 0.85 9.78
N LEU A 31 1.99 0.91 10.89
CA LEU A 31 2.54 0.64 12.22
C LEU A 31 3.08 -0.79 12.31
N PHE A 32 2.30 -1.78 11.86
CA PHE A 32 2.70 -3.18 11.84
C PHE A 32 3.98 -3.39 11.00
N VAL A 33 4.02 -2.86 9.78
CA VAL A 33 5.21 -2.96 8.91
C VAL A 33 6.43 -2.33 9.57
N THR A 34 6.27 -1.16 10.21
CA THR A 34 7.37 -0.46 10.89
C THR A 34 7.91 -1.27 12.07
N LEU A 35 7.02 -1.83 12.91
CA LEU A 35 7.41 -2.65 14.05
C LEU A 35 8.10 -3.95 13.62
N GLN A 36 7.64 -4.55 12.53
CA GLN A 36 8.18 -5.81 12.02
C GLN A 36 9.40 -5.59 11.11
N TYR A 37 9.68 -4.36 10.67
CA TYR A 37 10.70 -4.08 9.66
C TYR A 37 12.05 -4.69 10.05
N SER A 38 12.51 -4.52 11.28
CA SER A 38 13.81 -5.06 11.75
C SER A 38 13.93 -6.58 11.57
N SER A 39 12.83 -7.33 11.70
CA SER A 39 12.81 -8.79 11.58
C SER A 39 12.80 -9.33 10.14
N LEU A 40 12.52 -8.47 9.14
CA LEU A 40 12.47 -8.91 7.74
C LEU A 40 13.87 -9.28 7.25
N PRO A 41 14.00 -10.34 6.43
CA PRO A 41 15.25 -10.68 5.77
C PRO A 41 15.65 -9.60 4.76
N ASP A 42 16.95 -9.46 4.50
CA ASP A 42 17.47 -8.45 3.56
C ASP A 42 16.97 -8.65 2.13
N GLN A 43 16.59 -9.88 1.77
CA GLN A 43 15.96 -10.20 0.50
C GLN A 43 14.56 -10.79 0.74
N ILE A 44 13.58 -10.19 0.07
CA ILE A 44 12.17 -10.55 0.17
C ILE A 44 11.72 -11.07 -1.20
N PRO A 45 10.92 -12.16 -1.27
CA PRO A 45 10.33 -12.61 -2.51
C PRO A 45 9.50 -11.51 -3.16
N ALA A 46 9.77 -11.23 -4.43
CA ALA A 46 9.11 -10.16 -5.20
C ALA A 46 8.27 -10.70 -6.35
N HIS A 47 8.44 -11.97 -6.73
CA HIS A 47 7.64 -12.62 -7.76
C HIS A 47 7.62 -14.14 -7.55
N TYR A 48 6.45 -14.73 -7.74
CA TYR A 48 6.20 -16.17 -7.65
C TYR A 48 5.74 -16.69 -9.01
N ASN A 49 6.15 -17.90 -9.40
CA ASN A 49 5.58 -18.56 -10.57
C ASN A 49 4.23 -19.22 -10.23
N PHE A 50 3.60 -19.84 -11.23
CA PHE A 50 2.32 -20.55 -11.06
C PHE A 50 2.38 -21.71 -10.06
N ASN A 51 3.58 -22.26 -9.82
CA ASN A 51 3.80 -23.32 -8.83
C ASN A 51 4.08 -22.77 -7.42
N GLY A 52 4.04 -21.44 -7.23
CA GLY A 52 4.33 -20.79 -5.95
C GLY A 52 5.82 -20.70 -5.61
N GLU A 53 6.71 -20.97 -6.57
CA GLU A 53 8.16 -20.87 -6.36
C GLU A 53 8.65 -19.44 -6.59
N ILE A 54 9.62 -19.03 -5.78
CA ILE A 54 10.22 -17.70 -5.87
C ILE A 54 11.06 -17.64 -7.15
N THR A 55 10.67 -16.76 -8.07
CA THR A 55 11.42 -16.52 -9.31
C THR A 55 12.22 -15.24 -9.28
N ARG A 56 11.93 -14.34 -8.33
CA ARG A 56 12.67 -13.08 -8.15
C ARG A 56 12.60 -12.62 -6.70
N THR A 57 13.72 -12.12 -6.18
CA THR A 57 13.80 -11.43 -4.89
C THR A 57 14.06 -9.93 -5.08
N MET A 58 13.78 -9.15 -4.03
CA MET A 58 14.06 -7.72 -3.95
C MET A 58 14.68 -7.41 -2.59
N SER A 59 15.54 -6.38 -2.53
CA SER A 59 16.05 -5.90 -1.25
C SER A 59 14.92 -5.36 -0.36
N LYS A 60 14.98 -5.66 0.93
CA LYS A 60 14.15 -5.04 1.97
C LYS A 60 14.25 -3.50 2.00
N GLY A 61 15.36 -2.92 1.54
CA GLY A 61 15.49 -1.48 1.35
C GLY A 61 14.53 -0.92 0.30
N GLY A 62 14.04 -1.75 -0.64
CA GLY A 62 12.97 -1.39 -1.56
C GLY A 62 11.60 -1.17 -0.90
N MET A 63 11.44 -1.59 0.36
CA MET A 63 10.27 -1.27 1.21
C MET A 63 10.50 -0.05 2.12
N ASP A 64 11.64 0.63 2.04
CA ASP A 64 11.95 1.75 2.93
C ASP A 64 10.92 2.89 2.78
N ILE A 65 10.08 3.05 3.81
CA ILE A 65 9.03 4.06 3.94
C ILE A 65 9.63 5.47 4.08
N SER A 66 10.91 5.59 4.48
CA SER A 66 11.58 6.86 4.81
C SER A 66 12.22 7.58 3.62
N ASN A 67 12.62 6.87 2.56
CA ASN A 67 13.40 7.47 1.45
C ASN A 67 12.72 7.43 0.08
N ASN A 68 11.57 6.76 -0.09
CA ASN A 68 10.91 6.72 -1.38
C ASN A 68 9.38 6.58 -1.27
N HIS A 69 8.69 7.72 -1.22
CA HIS A 69 7.26 7.87 -0.92
C HIS A 69 6.26 7.20 -1.91
N TYR A 70 6.69 6.38 -2.87
CA TYR A 70 5.82 5.94 -3.97
C TYR A 70 5.87 4.44 -4.34
N TYR A 71 6.77 3.63 -3.80
CA TYR A 71 6.96 2.25 -4.31
C TYR A 71 6.06 1.18 -3.68
N LEU A 72 5.57 1.39 -2.44
CA LEU A 72 4.77 0.39 -1.71
C LEU A 72 3.30 0.32 -2.17
N PHE A 73 2.71 1.46 -2.59
CA PHE A 73 1.28 1.52 -2.91
C PHE A 73 0.97 1.08 -4.35
N PHE A 74 1.85 1.36 -5.31
CA PHE A 74 1.54 1.14 -6.73
C PHE A 74 1.76 -0.28 -7.23
N ARG A 75 2.63 -1.08 -6.60
CA ARG A 75 2.98 -2.41 -7.13
C ARG A 75 2.17 -3.58 -6.56
N PHE A 76 1.57 -3.42 -5.38
CA PHE A 76 0.78 -4.49 -4.76
C PHE A 76 -0.65 -4.59 -5.33
N PHE A 77 -1.19 -3.51 -5.92
CA PHE A 77 -2.57 -3.45 -6.40
C PHE A 77 -2.74 -3.39 -7.93
N PHE A 78 -1.72 -3.00 -8.70
CA PHE A 78 -1.86 -2.74 -10.15
C PHE A 78 -1.15 -3.74 -11.07
N TYR A 79 -0.66 -4.86 -10.55
CA TYR A 79 -0.13 -5.97 -11.37
C TYR A 79 -0.84 -7.27 -10.98
N VAL A 80 -2.13 -7.33 -11.30
CA VAL A 80 -2.89 -8.55 -11.56
C VAL A 80 -3.41 -8.43 -12.99
#